data_AF-M5BRN4-F1
#
_entry.id   AF-M5BRN4-F1
#
_cell.length_a   1.000
_cell.length_b   1.000
_cell.length_c   1.000
_cell.angle_alpha   90.00
_cell.angle_beta   90.00
_cell.angle_gamma   90.00
#
_symmetry.space_group_name_H-M   'P 1'
#
loop_
_entity.id
_entity.type
_entity.pdbx_description
1 polymer ?
#
loop_
_entity_poly.entity_id
_entity_poly.type
_entity_poly.pdbx_seq_one_letter_code
_entity_poly.pdbx_strand_id
1 'polypeptide(L)'
;MVSSDPPKLERNLSLQNELYELRSTTKDAYDRARDLQNRWAVVDREQREVYQRFTPSFLLMRLRHATTAQDDASEAAAAAFVQSSQTTKPAEANPQELDDFVRDFKELRKTYHKRVFWGDQWNAGKVIWRED
;
A
#
# COMPACT_ATOMS: atom_id res chain seq x y z
N MET A 1 69.28 29.53 -23.12
CA MET A 1 68.50 28.27 -23.18
C MET A 1 67.08 28.58 -22.74
N VAL A 2 66.10 28.42 -23.66
CA VAL A 2 64.63 28.39 -23.47
C VAL A 2 64.04 29.67 -22.81
N SER A 3 63.62 30.75 -23.49
CA SER A 3 62.59 30.94 -24.54
C SER A 3 61.24 30.25 -24.28
N SER A 4 60.16 31.04 -24.33
CA SER A 4 58.72 30.74 -24.17
C SER A 4 58.27 30.47 -22.72
N ASP A 5 57.49 31.36 -22.08
CA ASP A 5 56.03 31.28 -22.18
C ASP A 5 55.23 32.59 -21.83
N PRO A 6 55.50 33.78 -22.42
CA PRO A 6 54.61 34.93 -22.26
C PRO A 6 53.15 34.72 -22.75
N PRO A 7 52.87 34.06 -23.90
CA PRO A 7 51.49 33.92 -24.38
C PRO A 7 50.66 32.93 -23.54
N LYS A 8 51.31 32.04 -22.78
CA LYS A 8 50.60 31.14 -21.86
C LYS A 8 50.13 31.90 -20.63
N LEU A 9 50.91 32.85 -20.12
CA LEU A 9 50.52 33.63 -18.95
C LEU A 9 49.30 34.51 -19.24
N GLU A 10 49.30 35.23 -20.37
CA GLU A 10 48.18 36.07 -20.81
C GLU A 10 46.91 35.23 -21.07
N ARG A 11 47.05 34.06 -21.70
CA ARG A 11 45.94 33.12 -21.91
C ARG A 11 45.41 32.52 -20.61
N ASN A 12 46.28 32.26 -19.63
CA ASN A 12 45.84 31.79 -18.31
C ASN A 12 45.08 32.87 -17.55
N LEU A 13 45.53 34.13 -17.64
CA LEU A 13 44.85 35.27 -17.01
C LEU A 13 43.50 35.56 -17.67
N SER A 14 43.38 35.46 -19.00
CA SER A 14 42.11 35.70 -19.71
C SER A 14 41.05 34.64 -19.40
N LEU A 15 41.47 33.39 -19.15
CA LEU A 15 40.57 32.29 -18.80
C LEU A 15 40.22 32.24 -17.31
N GLN A 16 40.94 32.97 -16.45
CA GLN A 16 40.80 32.86 -15.00
C GLN A 16 39.37 33.17 -14.53
N ASN A 17 38.79 34.28 -15.01
CA ASN A 17 37.44 34.68 -14.63
C ASN A 17 36.38 33.69 -15.13
N GLU A 18 36.47 33.26 -16.39
CA GLU A 18 35.56 32.28 -16.98
C GLU A 18 35.62 30.93 -16.24
N LEU A 19 36.83 30.48 -15.87
CA LEU A 19 37.01 29.26 -15.07
C LEU A 19 36.46 29.40 -13.64
N TYR A 20 36.58 30.58 -13.01
CA TYR A 20 35.96 30.84 -11.72
C TYR A 20 34.43 30.85 -11.80
N GLU A 21 33.86 31.50 -12.82
CA GLU A 21 32.42 31.50 -13.07
C GLU A 21 31.89 30.09 -13.35
N LEU A 22 32.58 29.34 -14.20
CA LEU A 22 32.23 27.95 -14.51
C LEU A 22 32.31 27.08 -13.25
N ARG A 23 33.33 27.27 -12.41
CA ARG A 23 33.45 26.55 -11.14
C ARG A 23 32.32 26.91 -10.17
N SER A 24 31.98 28.19 -10.05
CA SER A 24 30.89 28.66 -9.19
C SER A 24 29.55 28.08 -9.64
N THR A 25 29.22 28.21 -10.92
CA THR A 25 27.96 27.70 -11.49
C THR A 25 27.86 26.18 -11.38
N THR A 26 28.96 25.45 -11.58
CA THR A 26 29.02 23.99 -11.39
C THR A 26 28.79 23.62 -9.93
N LYS A 27 29.38 24.36 -8.99
CA LYS A 27 29.15 24.15 -7.55
C LYS A 27 27.70 24.39 -7.19
N ASP A 28 27.11 25.52 -7.62
CA ASP A 28 25.71 25.84 -7.33
C ASP A 28 24.74 24.82 -7.94
N ALA A 29 25.05 24.30 -9.12
CA ALA A 29 24.28 23.22 -9.74
C ALA A 29 24.41 21.90 -8.95
N TYR A 30 25.62 21.57 -8.50
CA TYR A 30 25.87 20.38 -7.68
C TYR A 30 25.15 20.44 -6.33
N ASP A 31 25.24 21.57 -5.63
CA ASP A 31 24.62 21.79 -4.34
C ASP A 31 23.09 21.68 -4.47
N ARG A 32 22.49 22.29 -5.49
CA ARG A 32 21.06 22.13 -5.81
C ARG A 32 20.66 20.69 -6.12
N ALA A 33 21.48 19.96 -6.87
CA ALA A 33 21.22 18.55 -7.18
C ALA A 33 21.26 17.69 -5.92
N ARG A 34 22.18 17.98 -4.99
CA ARG A 34 22.24 17.30 -3.68
C ARG A 34 21.03 17.62 -2.81
N ASP A 35 20.58 18.86 -2.77
CA ASP A 35 19.37 19.24 -2.04
C ASP A 35 18.13 18.53 -2.58
N LEU A 36 17.99 18.47 -3.92
CA LEU A 36 16.90 17.73 -4.56
C LEU A 36 16.98 16.23 -4.26
N GLN A 37 18.17 15.64 -4.26
CA GLN A 37 18.36 14.23 -3.89
C GLN A 37 17.92 13.97 -2.45
N ASN A 38 18.28 14.85 -1.51
CA ASN A 38 17.87 14.75 -0.11
C ASN A 38 16.35 14.88 0.03
N ARG A 39 15.74 15.83 -0.68
CA ARG A 39 14.27 16.01 -0.69
C ARG A 39 13.55 14.82 -1.31
N TRP A 40 14.10 14.25 -2.39
CA TRP A 40 13.54 13.05 -3.02
C TRP A 40 13.47 11.87 -2.04
N ALA A 41 14.51 11.67 -1.22
CA ALA A 41 14.51 10.59 -0.23
C ALA A 41 13.36 10.71 0.79
N VAL A 42 13.00 11.94 1.17
CA VAL A 42 11.85 12.19 2.06
C VAL A 42 10.54 11.86 1.35
N VAL A 43 10.34 12.37 0.12
CA VAL A 43 9.11 12.17 -0.65
C VAL A 43 8.90 10.69 -1.00
N ASP A 44 9.95 9.98 -1.43
CA ASP A 44 9.90 8.55 -1.73
C ASP A 44 9.52 7.73 -0.48
N ARG A 45 10.03 8.13 0.70
CA ARG A 45 9.63 7.50 1.96
C ARG A 45 8.17 7.75 2.29
N GLU A 46 7.71 8.99 2.25
CA GLU A 46 6.31 9.35 2.51
C GLU A 46 5.36 8.63 1.54
N GLN A 47 5.73 8.57 0.27
CA GLN A 47 5.01 7.83 -0.75
C GLN A 47 4.90 6.35 -0.36
N ARG A 48 6.02 5.68 -0.03
CA ARG A 48 5.99 4.27 0.37
C ARG A 48 5.11 4.01 1.59
N GLU A 49 5.14 4.89 2.58
CA GLU A 49 4.31 4.77 3.79
C GLU A 49 2.81 4.90 3.45
N VAL A 50 2.44 5.85 2.58
CA VAL A 50 1.05 6.01 2.12
C VAL A 50 0.59 4.80 1.29
N TYR A 51 1.42 4.35 0.35
CA TYR A 51 1.08 3.26 -0.56
C TYR A 51 1.20 1.85 0.05
N GLN A 52 1.84 1.71 1.22
CA GLN A 52 2.00 0.42 1.92
C GLN A 52 0.68 -0.35 2.06
N ARG A 53 -0.41 0.37 2.41
CA ARG A 53 -1.75 -0.19 2.64
C ARG A 53 -2.45 -0.66 1.36
N PHE A 54 -1.91 -0.29 0.20
CA PHE A 54 -2.42 -0.66 -1.11
C PHE A 54 -1.50 -1.68 -1.80
N THR A 55 -0.42 -2.10 -1.13
CA THR A 55 0.40 -3.19 -1.65
C THR A 55 -0.42 -4.48 -1.73
N PRO A 56 -0.19 -5.32 -2.76
CA PRO A 56 -0.89 -6.60 -2.88
C PRO A 56 -0.78 -7.44 -1.60
N SER A 57 0.40 -7.50 -0.98
CA SER A 57 0.62 -8.25 0.26
C SER A 57 -0.26 -7.76 1.41
N PHE A 58 -0.38 -6.44 1.59
CA PHE A 58 -1.24 -5.87 2.63
C PHE A 58 -2.72 -6.11 2.34
N LEU A 59 -3.15 -5.94 1.09
CA LEU A 59 -4.52 -6.20 0.68
C LEU A 59 -4.92 -7.67 0.86
N LEU A 60 -4.02 -8.61 0.55
CA LEU A 60 -4.23 -10.04 0.82
C LEU A 60 -4.33 -10.33 2.32
N MET A 61 -3.43 -9.75 3.13
CA MET A 61 -3.50 -9.85 4.59
C MET A 61 -4.87 -9.36 5.11
N ARG A 62 -5.32 -8.19 4.63
CA ARG A 62 -6.63 -7.62 4.98
C ARG A 62 -7.79 -8.51 4.54
N LEU A 63 -7.72 -9.13 3.35
CA LEU A 63 -8.73 -10.09 2.90
C LEU A 63 -8.79 -11.30 3.84
N ARG A 64 -7.64 -11.86 4.23
CA ARG A 64 -7.58 -12.99 5.17
C ARG A 64 -8.23 -12.66 6.51
N HIS A 65 -7.88 -11.52 7.10
CA HIS A 65 -8.51 -11.05 8.35
C HIS A 65 -10.01 -10.85 8.19
N ALA A 66 -10.46 -10.27 7.09
CA ALA A 66 -11.88 -10.10 6.80
C ALA A 66 -12.59 -11.45 6.64
N THR A 67 -11.94 -12.47 6.07
CA THR A 67 -12.50 -13.82 5.98
C THR A 67 -12.69 -14.44 7.36
N THR A 68 -11.67 -14.38 8.23
CA THR A 68 -11.76 -14.89 9.61
C THR A 68 -12.86 -14.17 10.39
N ALA A 69 -12.88 -12.84 10.38
CA ALA A 69 -13.93 -12.08 11.07
C ALA A 69 -15.35 -12.38 10.54
N GLN A 70 -15.48 -12.74 9.26
CA GLN A 70 -16.77 -13.14 8.69
C GLN A 70 -17.20 -14.53 9.16
N ASP A 71 -16.24 -15.45 9.33
CA ASP A 71 -16.46 -16.78 9.87
C ASP A 71 -16.94 -16.67 11.32
N ASP A 72 -16.16 -15.97 12.16
CA ASP A 72 -16.47 -15.69 13.57
C ASP A 72 -17.86 -15.05 13.74
N ALA A 73 -18.21 -14.08 12.88
CA ALA A 73 -19.53 -13.44 12.91
C ALA A 73 -20.66 -14.42 12.56
N SER A 74 -20.44 -15.33 11.61
CA SER A 74 -21.43 -16.36 11.28
C SER A 74 -21.57 -17.38 12.39
N GLU A 75 -20.47 -17.79 13.04
CA GLU A 75 -20.51 -18.71 14.18
C GLU A 75 -21.22 -18.08 15.38
N ALA A 76 -20.94 -16.81 15.68
CA ALA A 76 -21.62 -16.07 16.75
C ALA A 76 -23.13 -15.97 16.50
N ALA A 77 -23.56 -15.69 15.26
CA ALA A 77 -24.98 -15.65 14.90
C ALA A 77 -25.66 -17.02 15.07
N ALA A 78 -24.99 -18.10 14.65
CA ALA A 78 -25.51 -19.45 14.84
C ALA A 78 -25.60 -19.84 16.33
N ALA A 79 -24.56 -19.53 17.12
CA ALA A 79 -24.55 -19.79 18.55
C ALA A 79 -25.69 -19.05 19.27
N ALA A 80 -25.90 -17.77 18.95
CA ALA A 80 -26.99 -16.99 19.52
C ALA A 80 -28.37 -17.58 19.20
N PHE A 81 -28.58 -18.04 17.96
CA PHE A 81 -29.82 -18.68 17.54
C PHE A 81 -30.07 -20.02 18.27
N VAL A 82 -29.03 -20.83 18.47
CA VAL A 82 -29.15 -22.08 19.24
C VAL A 82 -29.48 -21.78 20.71
N GLN A 83 -28.88 -20.75 21.29
CA GLN A 83 -29.17 -20.34 22.68
C GLN A 83 -30.60 -19.82 22.86
N SER A 84 -31.11 -19.03 21.91
CA SER A 84 -32.50 -18.55 21.96
C SER A 84 -33.49 -19.70 21.82
N SER A 85 -33.27 -20.62 20.87
CA SER A 85 -34.16 -21.77 20.67
C SER A 85 -34.22 -22.74 21.87
N GLN A 86 -33.17 -22.81 22.68
CA GLN A 86 -33.16 -23.60 23.93
C GLN A 86 -33.94 -22.96 25.08
N THR A 87 -34.12 -21.63 25.05
CA THR A 87 -34.78 -20.88 26.14
C THR A 87 -36.25 -20.60 25.86
N THR A 88 -36.67 -20.55 24.59
CA THR A 88 -38.08 -20.46 24.18
C THR A 88 -38.80 -21.81 24.28
N LYS A 89 -39.99 -21.82 24.90
CA LYS A 89 -40.85 -23.00 24.92
C LYS A 89 -41.39 -23.30 23.50
N PRO A 90 -41.62 -24.56 23.12
CA PRO A 90 -42.09 -24.94 21.77
C PRO A 90 -43.40 -24.27 21.33
N ALA A 91 -44.26 -23.89 22.27
CA ALA A 91 -45.54 -23.22 22.00
C ALA A 91 -45.39 -21.72 21.69
N GLU A 92 -44.22 -21.12 21.96
CA GLU A 92 -43.92 -19.69 21.78
C GLU A 92 -42.87 -19.45 20.68
N ALA A 93 -42.45 -20.49 19.97
CA ALA A 93 -41.47 -20.39 18.91
C ALA A 93 -42.01 -19.51 17.77
N ASN A 94 -41.33 -18.39 17.51
CA ASN A 94 -41.72 -17.42 16.50
C ASN A 94 -41.17 -17.84 15.12
N PRO A 95 -42.01 -18.27 14.16
CA PRO A 95 -41.55 -18.71 12.85
C PRO A 95 -40.84 -17.60 12.05
N GLN A 96 -41.16 -16.33 12.34
CA GLN A 96 -40.51 -15.18 11.70
C GLN A 96 -39.03 -15.06 12.09
N GLU A 97 -38.68 -15.35 13.35
CA GLU A 97 -37.30 -15.32 13.83
C GLU A 97 -36.43 -16.38 13.16
N LEU A 98 -37.01 -17.55 12.88
CA LEU A 98 -36.34 -18.61 12.13
C LEU A 98 -36.05 -18.16 10.68
N ASP A 99 -37.05 -17.60 10.01
CA ASP A 99 -36.89 -17.14 8.62
C ASP A 99 -35.89 -16.00 8.50
N ASP A 100 -35.92 -15.04 9.44
CA ASP A 100 -34.97 -13.95 9.52
C ASP A 100 -33.54 -14.47 9.78
N PHE A 101 -33.36 -15.40 10.72
CA PHE A 101 -32.08 -16.06 10.96
C PHE A 101 -31.55 -16.76 9.70
N VAL A 102 -32.39 -17.56 9.02
CA VAL A 102 -31.99 -18.29 7.82
C VAL A 102 -31.55 -17.33 6.72
N ARG A 103 -32.28 -16.23 6.52
CA ARG A 103 -31.93 -15.18 5.55
C ARG A 103 -30.57 -14.57 5.88
N ASP A 104 -30.40 -14.11 7.11
CA ASP A 104 -29.23 -13.33 7.51
C ASP A 104 -27.98 -14.23 7.58
N PHE A 105 -28.12 -15.44 8.10
CA PHE A 105 -27.04 -16.43 8.12
C PHE A 105 -26.57 -16.83 6.71
N LYS A 106 -27.50 -16.99 5.76
CA LYS A 106 -27.15 -17.26 4.35
C LYS A 106 -26.32 -16.12 3.74
N GLU A 107 -26.68 -14.87 3.99
CA GLU A 107 -25.90 -13.73 3.48
C GLU A 107 -24.51 -13.63 4.14
N LEU A 108 -24.39 -13.95 5.43
CA LEU A 108 -23.08 -14.04 6.11
C LEU A 108 -22.20 -15.12 5.47
N ARG A 109 -22.72 -16.34 5.27
CA ARG A 109 -21.96 -17.45 4.68
C ARG A 109 -21.63 -17.23 3.21
N LYS A 110 -22.53 -16.65 2.44
CA LYS A 110 -22.27 -16.25 1.04
C LYS A 110 -21.11 -15.25 0.96
N THR A 111 -21.06 -14.28 1.86
CA THR A 111 -19.96 -13.31 1.92
C THR A 111 -18.65 -14.00 2.30
N TYR A 112 -18.67 -14.90 3.28
CA TYR A 112 -17.51 -15.72 3.65
C TYR A 112 -16.97 -16.51 2.46
N HIS A 113 -17.81 -17.30 1.78
CA HIS A 113 -17.38 -18.14 0.66
C HIS A 113 -16.87 -17.33 -0.53
N LYS A 114 -17.45 -16.16 -0.80
CA LYS A 114 -16.89 -15.23 -1.79
C LYS A 114 -15.46 -14.80 -1.42
N ARG A 115 -15.21 -14.45 -0.16
CA ARG A 115 -13.88 -14.05 0.31
C ARG A 115 -12.87 -15.20 0.26
N VAL A 116 -13.28 -16.42 0.66
CA VAL A 116 -12.47 -17.64 0.52
C VAL A 116 -12.09 -17.86 -0.95
N PHE A 117 -13.09 -17.86 -1.84
CA PHE A 117 -12.86 -18.04 -3.27
C PHE A 117 -11.86 -17.03 -3.82
N TRP A 118 -12.01 -15.74 -3.49
CA TRP A 118 -11.07 -14.71 -3.93
C TRP A 118 -9.68 -14.88 -3.31
N GLY A 119 -9.59 -15.33 -2.06
CA GLY A 119 -8.32 -15.69 -1.44
C GLY A 119 -7.61 -16.82 -2.18
N ASP A 120 -8.36 -17.84 -2.62
CA ASP A 120 -7.82 -18.96 -3.40
C ASP A 120 -7.38 -18.53 -4.79
N GLN A 121 -8.19 -17.72 -5.49
CA GLN A 121 -7.78 -17.16 -6.80
C GLN A 121 -6.51 -16.32 -6.67
N TRP A 122 -6.38 -15.56 -5.58
CA TRP A 122 -5.17 -14.79 -5.29
C TRP A 122 -3.96 -15.70 -5.07
N ASN A 123 -4.07 -16.69 -4.19
CA ASN A 123 -2.99 -17.65 -3.92
C ASN A 123 -2.60 -18.45 -5.17
N ALA A 124 -3.55 -18.69 -6.08
CA ALA A 124 -3.31 -19.33 -7.37
C ALA A 124 -2.69 -18.39 -8.43
N GLY A 125 -2.40 -17.13 -8.09
CA GLY A 125 -1.80 -16.15 -9.01
C GLY A 125 -2.74 -15.67 -10.12
N LYS A 126 -4.05 -15.89 -9.98
CA LYS A 126 -5.07 -15.52 -10.99
C LYS A 126 -5.58 -14.10 -10.84
N VAL A 127 -5.15 -13.38 -9.80
CA VAL A 127 -5.49 -11.97 -9.56
C VAL A 127 -4.39 -11.10 -10.18
N ILE A 128 -4.74 -10.38 -11.25
CA ILE A 128 -3.84 -9.47 -11.95
C ILE A 128 -4.13 -8.04 -11.47
N TRP A 129 -3.09 -7.35 -11.02
CA TRP A 129 -3.14 -5.92 -10.70
C TRP A 129 -2.94 -5.13 -11.99
N ARG A 130 -3.76 -4.10 -12.22
CA ARG A 130 -3.48 -3.18 -13.32
C ARG A 130 -2.34 -2.25 -12.89
N GLU A 131 -1.34 -2.14 -13.74
CA GLU A 131 -0.33 -1.10 -13.69
C GLU A 131 -0.88 0.06 -14.52
N ASP A 132 -1.68 0.91 -13.88
CA ASP A 132 -2.14 2.18 -14.47
C ASP A 132 -1.02 3.23 -14.39
#